data_AF-A0A392U7L6-F1
#
_entry.id   AF-A0A392U7L6-F1
#
_cell.length_a   1.000
_cell.length_b   1.000
_cell.length_c   1.000
_cell.angle_alpha   90.00
_cell.angle_beta   90.00
_cell.angle_gamma   90.00
#
_symmetry.space_group_name_H-M   'P 1'
#
loop_
_entity.id
_entity.type
_entity.pdbx_description
1 polymer ?
#
loop_
_entity_poly.entity_id
_entity_poly.type
_entity_poly.pdbx_seq_one_letter_code
_entity_poly.pdbx_strand_id
1 'polypeptide(L)'
;IDESNSIGDPLPVNHHIDVILEGLPSEYSPVVSAIESRFDFLNLDEVEVLLLAHELCLNKYKKQTISDVASLHLTHSVNPQA
;
A
#
# COMPACT_ATOMS: atom_id res chain seq x y z
N ILE A 1 12.84 40.48 -0.58
CA ILE A 1 13.83 39.51 -0.08
C ILE A 1 13.09 38.19 -0.06
N ASP A 2 13.46 37.31 -0.98
CA ASP A 2 12.89 35.98 -1.16
C ASP A 2 13.49 35.09 -0.06
N GLU A 3 12.69 34.76 0.95
CA GLU A 3 13.09 33.88 2.05
C GLU A 3 12.24 32.60 1.93
N SER A 4 12.63 31.71 1.02
CA SER A 4 11.97 30.41 0.79
C SER A 4 12.92 29.23 1.01
N ASN A 5 13.85 29.35 1.96
CA ASN A 5 14.94 28.38 2.12
C ASN A 5 15.03 27.72 3.50
N SER A 6 13.92 27.64 4.25
CA SER A 6 13.84 26.64 5.33
C SER A 6 13.54 25.27 4.70
N ILE A 7 14.51 24.75 3.94
CA ILE A 7 14.56 23.34 3.59
C ILE A 7 14.91 22.64 4.91
N GLY A 8 13.93 21.91 5.44
CA GLY A 8 13.99 21.31 6.77
C GLY A 8 15.25 20.48 7.00
N ASP A 9 15.67 20.41 8.27
CA ASP A 9 16.83 19.65 8.70
C ASP A 9 16.81 18.21 8.14
N PRO A 10 17.96 17.67 7.72
CA PRO A 10 18.02 16.33 7.17
C PRO A 10 17.58 15.32 8.21
N LEU A 11 16.52 14.57 7.90
CA LEU A 11 16.05 13.47 8.72
C LEU A 11 17.17 12.43 8.82
N PRO A 12 17.57 12.00 10.02
CA PRO A 12 18.62 11.01 10.17
C PRO A 12 18.11 9.65 9.63
N VAL A 13 19.03 8.89 9.02
CA VAL A 13 18.71 7.66 8.27
C VAL A 13 17.93 6.64 9.10
N ASN A 14 18.17 6.59 10.42
CA ASN A 14 17.48 5.70 11.34
C ASN A 14 15.98 5.99 11.47
N HIS A 15 15.51 7.17 11.08
CA HIS A 15 14.09 7.55 11.11
C HIS A 15 13.41 7.50 9.73
N HIS A 16 14.14 7.15 8.67
CA HIS A 16 13.56 7.11 7.31
C HIS A 16 12.45 6.07 7.23
N ILE A 17 12.65 4.91 7.86
CA ILE A 17 11.66 3.83 7.84
C ILE A 17 10.39 4.27 8.57
N ASP A 18 10.49 4.88 9.75
CA ASP A 18 9.34 5.39 10.52
C ASP A 18 8.48 6.33 9.67
N VAL A 19 9.12 7.33 9.05
CA VAL A 19 8.43 8.33 8.22
C VAL A 19 7.78 7.71 6.99
N ILE A 20 8.43 6.71 6.38
CA ILE A 20 7.83 5.95 5.27
C ILE A 20 6.57 5.24 5.74
N LEU A 21 6.63 4.48 6.84
CA LEU A 21 5.51 3.68 7.33
C LEU A 21 4.32 4.55 7.78
N GLU A 22 4.58 5.69 8.44
CA GLU A 22 3.55 6.66 8.84
C GLU A 22 2.84 7.29 7.63
N GLY A 23 3.53 7.42 6.49
CA GLY A 23 2.99 8.00 5.27
C GLY A 23 2.12 7.05 4.43
N LEU A 24 2.01 5.77 4.79
CA LEU A 24 1.32 4.78 3.98
C LEU A 24 -0.21 4.80 4.15
N PRO A 25 -0.99 4.49 3.10
CA PRO A 25 -2.44 4.30 3.20
C PRO A 25 -2.82 3.14 4.13
N SER A 26 -4.04 3.18 4.68
CA SER A 26 -4.53 2.14 5.63
C SER A 26 -4.55 0.71 5.06
N GLU A 27 -4.64 0.54 3.74
CA GLU A 27 -4.53 -0.76 3.05
C GLU A 27 -3.16 -1.46 3.28
N TYR A 28 -2.15 -0.71 3.74
CA TYR A 28 -0.82 -1.21 4.09
C TYR A 28 -0.68 -1.60 5.57
N SER A 29 -1.67 -1.34 6.42
CA SER A 29 -1.63 -1.69 7.85
C SER A 29 -1.14 -3.12 8.13
N PRO A 30 -1.54 -4.17 7.38
CA PRO A 30 -1.04 -5.52 7.60
C PRO A 30 0.48 -5.67 7.41
N VAL A 31 1.05 -5.05 6.37
CA VAL A 31 2.50 -5.11 6.12
C VAL A 31 3.27 -4.19 7.06
N VAL A 32 2.71 -3.04 7.43
CA VAL A 32 3.28 -2.15 8.46
C VAL A 32 3.45 -2.89 9.78
N SER A 33 2.39 -3.54 10.29
CA SER A 33 2.49 -4.32 11.53
C SER A 33 3.50 -5.47 11.44
N ALA A 34 3.64 -6.10 10.27
CA ALA A 34 4.63 -7.16 10.04
C ALA A 34 6.08 -6.62 10.01
N ILE A 35 6.29 -5.39 9.57
CA ILE A 35 7.59 -4.70 9.59
C ILE A 35 7.92 -4.28 11.02
N GLU A 36 6.98 -3.62 11.71
CA GLU A 36 7.15 -3.17 13.11
C GLU A 36 7.52 -4.32 14.06
N SER A 37 6.96 -5.52 13.85
CA SER A 37 7.26 -6.70 14.68
C SER A 37 8.74 -7.17 14.62
N ARG A 38 9.52 -6.70 13.66
CA ARG A 38 10.92 -7.11 13.43
C ARG A 38 11.80 -5.93 13.01
N PHE A 39 11.39 -4.72 13.37
CA PHE A 39 11.95 -3.47 12.89
C PHE A 39 13.46 -3.35 13.14
N ASP A 40 13.92 -3.80 14.31
CA ASP A 40 15.33 -3.77 14.72
C ASP A 40 16.28 -4.57 13.79
N PHE A 41 15.74 -5.45 12.95
CA PHE A 41 16.50 -6.34 12.08
C PHE A 41 16.34 -6.03 10.59
N LEU A 42 15.51 -5.06 10.23
CA LEU A 42 15.23 -4.72 8.84
C LEU A 42 15.97 -3.47 8.40
N ASN A 43 16.59 -3.53 7.23
CA ASN A 43 17.16 -2.38 6.56
C ASN A 43 16.16 -1.80 5.54
N LEU A 44 16.45 -0.59 5.04
CA LEU A 44 15.57 0.11 4.09
C LEU A 44 15.26 -0.72 2.84
N ASP A 45 16.25 -1.42 2.28
CA ASP A 45 16.07 -2.29 1.10
C ASP A 45 15.09 -3.44 1.39
N GLU A 46 15.16 -4.03 2.58
CA GLU A 46 14.27 -5.13 2.97
C GLU A 46 12.84 -4.62 3.16
N VAL A 47 12.68 -3.43 3.75
CA VAL A 47 11.40 -2.75 3.86
C VAL A 47 10.82 -2.45 2.47
N GLU A 48 11.62 -1.92 1.55
CA GLU A 48 11.19 -1.64 0.18
C GLU A 48 10.66 -2.90 -0.52
N VAL A 49 11.40 -4.02 -0.43
CA VAL A 49 10.97 -5.30 -1.01
C VAL A 49 9.64 -5.77 -0.42
N LEU A 50 9.44 -5.64 0.89
CA LEU A 50 8.19 -6.02 1.55
C LEU A 50 7.02 -5.15 1.10
N LEU A 51 7.22 -3.84 0.97
CA LEU A 51 6.19 -2.91 0.50
C LEU A 51 5.81 -3.18 -0.96
N LEU A 52 6.80 -3.40 -1.83
CA LEU A 52 6.56 -3.76 -3.23
C LEU A 52 5.80 -5.09 -3.37
N ALA A 53 6.15 -6.10 -2.57
CA ALA A 53 5.44 -7.37 -2.56
C ALA A 53 3.98 -7.21 -2.11
N HIS A 54 3.73 -6.37 -1.11
CA HIS A 54 2.37 -6.07 -0.64
C HIS A 54 1.55 -5.31 -1.69
N GLU A 55 2.14 -4.31 -2.35
CA GLU A 55 1.50 -3.57 -3.45
C GLU A 55 1.07 -4.50 -4.59
N LEU A 56 1.96 -5.41 -5.00
CA LEU A 56 1.64 -6.40 -6.03
C LEU A 56 0.44 -7.27 -5.64
N CYS A 57 0.38 -7.69 -4.38
CA CYS A 57 -0.76 -8.43 -3.84
C CYS A 57 -2.04 -7.60 -3.90
N LEU A 58 -2.04 -6.36 -3.38
CA LEU A 58 -3.20 -5.46 -3.42
C LEU A 58 -3.72 -5.27 -4.85
N ASN A 59 -2.82 -5.07 -5.82
CA ASN A 59 -3.18 -4.87 -7.22
C ASN A 59 -3.83 -6.12 -7.83
N LYS A 60 -3.36 -7.31 -7.47
CA LYS A 60 -3.98 -8.58 -7.90
C LYS A 60 -5.36 -8.79 -7.29
N TYR A 61 -5.55 -8.44 -6.02
CA TYR A 61 -6.86 -8.56 -5.35
C TYR A 61 -7.86 -7.56 -5.91
N LYS A 62 -7.48 -6.28 -6.10
CA LYS A 62 -8.37 -5.27 -6.70
C LYS A 62 -8.82 -5.64 -8.11
N LYS A 63 -7.91 -6.16 -8.95
CA LYS A 63 -8.28 -6.66 -10.29
C LYS A 63 -9.24 -7.85 -10.25
N GLN A 64 -9.04 -8.79 -9.32
CA GLN A 64 -9.96 -9.91 -9.14
C GLN A 64 -11.34 -9.44 -8.69
N THR A 65 -11.43 -8.57 -7.68
CA THR A 65 -12.72 -8.06 -7.18
C THR A 65 -13.51 -7.31 -8.27
N ILE A 66 -12.85 -6.49 -9.10
CA ILE A 66 -13.52 -5.81 -10.22
C ILE A 66 -14.03 -6.81 -11.26
N SER A 67 -13.24 -7.84 -11.58
CA SER A 67 -13.62 -8.92 -12.51
C SER A 67 -14.82 -9.72 -11.99
N ASP A 68 -14.85 -10.02 -10.69
CA ASP A 68 -15.92 -10.78 -10.05
C ASP A 68 -17.22 -9.98 -10.02
N VAL A 69 -17.17 -8.69 -9.67
CA VAL A 69 -18.35 -7.80 -9.67
C VAL A 69 -18.91 -7.63 -11.09
N ALA A 70 -18.07 -7.48 -12.11
CA ALA A 70 -18.51 -7.40 -13.49
C ALA A 70 -19.22 -8.69 -13.97
N SER A 71 -18.78 -9.85 -13.49
CA SER A 71 -19.35 -11.15 -13.86
C SER A 71 -20.72 -11.40 -13.22
N LEU A 72 -20.97 -10.87 -12.02
CA LEU A 72 -22.25 -11.03 -11.32
C LEU A 72 -23.40 -10.23 -11.95
N HIS A 73 -23.12 -9.13 -12.67
CA HIS A 73 -24.16 -8.32 -13.30
C HIS A 73 -24.67 -8.86 -14.66
N LEU A 74 -24.03 -9.88 -15.23
CA LEU A 74 -24.41 -10.42 -16.55
C LEU A 74 -25.49 -11.52 -16.50
N THR A 75 -25.82 -12.08 -15.34
CA THR A 75 -26.74 -13.24 -15.24
C THR A 75 -28.19 -12.89 -14.91
N HIS A 76 -28.56 -11.62 -14.76
CA HIS A 76 -29.91 -11.18 -14.39
C HIS A 76 -30.83 -10.75 -15.55
N SER A 77 -30.61 -11.29 -16.76
CA SER A 77 -31.53 -11.07 -17.89
C SER A 77 -31.84 -12.38 -18.64
N VAL A 78 -32.39 -13.37 -17.95
CA VAL A 78 -33.23 -14.39 -18.59
C VAL A 78 -34.70 -14.02 -18.37
N ASN A 79 -35.25 -13.41 -19.40
CA ASN A 79 -36.66 -13.07 -19.60
C ASN A 79 -37.53 -14.35 -19.57
N PRO A 80 -38.50 -14.50 -18.65
CA PRO A 80 -39.59 -15.44 -18.83
C PRO A 80 -40.79 -14.70 -19.42
N GLN A 81 -40.85 -14.61 -20.75
CA GLN A 81 -42.12 -14.43 -21.45
C GLN A 81 -42.46 -15.74 -22.17
N ALA A 82 -43.39 -16.50 -21.59
CA ALA A 82 -44.31 -17.41 -22.26
C ALA A 82 -45.55 -17.56 -21.38
#